data_AF-A0A7J2Y5A4-F1
#
_entry.id   AF-A0A7J2Y5A4-F1
#
_cell.length_a   1.000
_cell.length_b   1.000
_cell.length_c   1.000
_cell.angle_alpha   90.00
_cell.angle_beta   90.00
_cell.angle_gamma   90.00
#
_symmetry.space_group_name_H-M   'P 1'
#
loop_
_entity.id
_entity.type
_entity.pdbx_description
1 polymer ?
#
loop_
_entity_poly.entity_id
_entity_poly.type
_entity_poly.pdbx_seq_one_letter_code
_entity_poly.pdbx_strand_id
1 'polypeptide(L)'
;MLTFGSFLSLTALGVSAFLAAYILGANPKGAANRAFFVLMLAFVFWDICEALVRSMPTGAPEATLYAWIQGVWLGISLVPAALLHVTLAYPEPSPWARKPWLLGLVYLPFFAWAYLVVGTSYVITGVSANPFGPSALVAPTYSYAAGAYGIWLYLGVAYFVRGWWRAHGAARKMQGLVAAGLILGTLPAGVTEILWPVLTTYDTPLGLASIYTLVWSIIIAYAIARYHYLVIEPVMEVPPTRPSVHAFERGLNYLVLEDGRSTAMGAFREIVSKTPGLCVTALPPSHVVARFGLERTPILWVTTASTADRSVRPGSLEFELLHGVTKFLRENPGTAVLLDDLDYLSELDGFDAVARFLKRVMNQASASGGTVIAAVGHGTFGPERIAVLRGSADRVVEVPLDSAPVVTADAGSVLLMASSQDAPAALAASGARGGLLLTTEHPTKARSRYGEGWEVIWATDVKAPGVPRVQPNALDTESRRALVNYAVAHRGADLVVAGLEQFALFNDFRKILAFVKDAVDLASLAGCRLRVILNPEALPPREVAMLARRFDMPGGAIALRSSPLSGPTTAAPGNRTPYRGPAS
;
A
#
# COMPACT_ATOMS: atom_id res chain seq x y z
N MET A 1 -46.72 -12.17 -4.94
CA MET A 1 -45.78 -11.23 -5.59
C MET A 1 -45.07 -10.46 -4.49
N LEU A 2 -43.74 -10.33 -4.53
CA LEU A 2 -43.00 -9.53 -3.54
C LEU A 2 -43.38 -8.06 -3.70
N THR A 3 -43.75 -7.40 -2.60
CA THR A 3 -43.99 -5.94 -2.60
C THR A 3 -42.67 -5.20 -2.83
N PHE A 4 -42.72 -3.99 -3.38
CA PHE A 4 -41.52 -3.18 -3.57
C PHE A 4 -40.75 -2.96 -2.26
N GLY A 5 -41.47 -2.74 -1.15
CA GLY A 5 -40.86 -2.65 0.19
C GLY A 5 -40.17 -3.93 0.64
N SER A 6 -40.75 -5.11 0.38
CA SER A 6 -40.11 -6.40 0.68
C SER A 6 -38.84 -6.60 -0.14
N PHE A 7 -38.89 -6.29 -1.44
CA PHE A 7 -37.74 -6.39 -2.33
C PHE A 7 -36.58 -5.50 -1.87
N LEU A 8 -36.89 -4.28 -1.43
CA LEU A 8 -35.92 -3.34 -0.91
C LEU A 8 -35.22 -3.87 0.35
N SER A 9 -35.97 -4.34 1.34
CA SER A 9 -35.41 -4.89 2.59
C SER A 9 -34.61 -6.18 2.36
N LEU A 10 -35.05 -7.05 1.44
CA LEU A 10 -34.28 -8.24 1.05
C LEU A 10 -32.96 -7.89 0.34
N THR A 11 -32.97 -6.83 -0.47
CA THR A 11 -31.75 -6.34 -1.13
C THR A 11 -30.78 -5.77 -0.09
N ALA A 12 -31.28 -4.96 0.85
CA ALA A 12 -30.51 -4.45 1.98
C ALA A 12 -29.89 -5.58 2.81
N LEU A 13 -30.69 -6.59 3.16
CA LEU A 13 -30.24 -7.79 3.88
C LEU A 13 -29.08 -8.49 3.16
N GLY A 14 -29.22 -8.74 1.86
CA GLY A 14 -28.20 -9.40 1.05
C GLY A 14 -26.88 -8.63 1.04
N VAL A 15 -26.93 -7.31 0.87
CA VAL A 15 -25.75 -6.45 0.88
C VAL A 15 -25.13 -6.40 2.28
N SER A 16 -25.91 -6.16 3.33
CA SER A 16 -25.45 -6.10 4.72
C SER A 16 -24.76 -7.41 5.13
N ALA A 17 -25.34 -8.56 4.81
CA ALA A 17 -24.77 -9.87 5.10
C ALA A 17 -23.47 -10.12 4.31
N PHE A 18 -23.44 -9.77 3.03
CA PHE A 18 -22.24 -9.88 2.21
C PHE A 18 -21.10 -9.00 2.75
N LEU A 19 -21.38 -7.73 3.05
CA LEU A 19 -20.39 -6.79 3.59
C LEU A 19 -19.86 -7.25 4.95
N ALA A 20 -20.73 -7.80 5.81
CA ALA A 20 -20.34 -8.39 7.08
C ALA A 20 -19.30 -9.50 6.90
N ALA A 21 -19.60 -10.47 6.03
CA ALA A 21 -18.74 -11.61 5.76
C ALA A 21 -17.44 -11.21 5.06
N TYR A 22 -17.53 -10.33 4.05
CA TYR A 22 -16.38 -9.85 3.28
C TYR A 22 -15.37 -9.12 4.16
N ILE A 23 -15.83 -8.14 4.96
CA ILE A 23 -14.94 -7.31 5.77
C ILE A 23 -14.37 -8.09 6.95
N LEU A 24 -15.17 -8.93 7.62
CA LEU A 24 -14.65 -9.76 8.69
C LEU A 24 -13.67 -10.83 8.15
N GLY A 25 -13.98 -11.44 7.00
CA GLY A 25 -13.12 -12.42 6.34
C GLY A 25 -11.78 -11.83 5.89
N ALA A 26 -11.77 -10.57 5.43
CA ALA A 26 -10.54 -9.88 5.06
C ALA A 26 -9.58 -9.66 6.25
N ASN A 27 -10.10 -9.38 7.45
CA ASN A 27 -9.28 -9.27 8.66
C ASN A 27 -10.09 -9.50 9.96
N PRO A 28 -10.16 -10.75 10.47
CA PRO A 28 -10.98 -11.07 11.64
C PRO A 28 -10.42 -10.50 12.95
N LYS A 29 -9.11 -10.21 13.00
CA LYS A 29 -8.43 -9.67 14.18
C LYS A 29 -8.44 -8.13 14.22
N GLY A 30 -8.87 -7.46 13.15
CA GLY A 30 -8.98 -6.00 13.09
C GLY A 30 -10.09 -5.46 13.99
N ALA A 31 -9.78 -4.50 14.86
CA ALA A 31 -10.78 -3.87 15.73
C ALA A 31 -11.88 -3.14 14.92
N ALA A 32 -11.49 -2.41 13.87
CA ALA A 32 -12.43 -1.74 12.96
C ALA A 32 -13.32 -2.75 12.22
N ASN A 33 -12.76 -3.85 11.73
CA ASN A 33 -13.49 -4.91 11.02
C ASN A 33 -14.51 -5.59 11.94
N ARG A 34 -14.14 -5.89 13.19
CA ARG A 34 -15.08 -6.42 14.19
C ARG A 34 -16.18 -5.42 14.54
N ALA A 35 -15.84 -4.15 14.76
CA ALA A 35 -16.84 -3.13 15.06
C ALA A 35 -17.81 -2.93 13.88
N PHE A 36 -17.30 -2.90 12.65
CA PHE A 36 -18.11 -2.84 11.44
C PHE A 36 -18.98 -4.09 11.27
N PHE A 37 -18.43 -5.28 11.55
CA PHE A 37 -19.20 -6.51 11.56
C PHE A 37 -20.37 -6.46 12.55
N VAL A 38 -20.16 -5.92 13.76
CA VAL A 38 -21.25 -5.73 14.73
C VAL A 38 -22.31 -4.74 14.21
N LEU A 39 -21.90 -3.67 13.54
CA LEU A 39 -22.84 -2.75 12.86
C LEU A 39 -23.64 -3.46 11.76
N MET A 40 -23.00 -4.29 10.95
CA MET A 40 -23.71 -5.06 9.92
C MET A 40 -24.65 -6.10 10.52
N LEU A 41 -24.30 -6.74 11.64
CA LEU A 41 -25.21 -7.65 12.34
C LEU A 41 -26.46 -6.93 12.84
N ALA A 42 -26.34 -5.69 13.31
CA ALA A 42 -27.49 -4.87 13.67
C ALA A 42 -28.41 -4.62 12.45
N PHE A 43 -27.84 -4.30 11.29
CA PHE A 43 -28.63 -4.16 10.06
C PHE A 43 -29.23 -5.48 9.60
N VAL A 44 -28.49 -6.58 9.62
CA VAL A 44 -29.02 -7.90 9.24
C VAL A 44 -30.22 -8.26 10.11
N PHE A 45 -30.14 -8.08 11.43
CA PHE A 45 -31.27 -8.35 12.33
C PHE A 45 -32.47 -7.45 12.02
N TRP A 46 -32.23 -6.16 11.78
CA TRP A 46 -33.27 -5.22 11.41
C TRP A 46 -33.91 -5.51 10.05
N ASP A 47 -33.09 -5.73 9.02
CA ASP A 47 -33.51 -6.04 7.63
C ASP A 47 -34.30 -7.36 7.57
N ILE A 48 -33.95 -8.36 8.39
CA ILE A 48 -34.74 -9.60 8.53
C ILE A 48 -36.13 -9.28 9.07
N CYS A 49 -36.21 -8.55 10.19
CA CYS A 49 -37.50 -8.20 10.78
C CYS A 49 -38.33 -7.36 9.81
N GLU A 50 -37.71 -6.41 9.12
CA GLU A 50 -38.39 -5.52 8.18
C GLU A 50 -38.89 -6.27 6.93
N ALA A 51 -38.06 -7.16 6.37
CA ALA A 51 -38.46 -8.01 5.27
C ALA A 51 -39.63 -8.94 5.64
N LEU A 52 -39.65 -9.46 6.87
CA LEU A 52 -40.77 -10.26 7.38
C LEU A 52 -42.04 -9.41 7.50
N VAL A 53 -41.96 -8.22 8.13
CA VAL A 53 -43.10 -7.30 8.26
C VAL A 53 -43.68 -6.93 6.89
N ARG A 54 -42.83 -6.57 5.93
CA ARG A 54 -43.24 -6.09 4.60
C ARG A 54 -43.75 -7.20 3.68
N SER A 55 -43.41 -8.47 3.96
CA SER A 55 -43.84 -9.64 3.19
C SER A 55 -45.08 -10.33 3.76
N MET A 56 -45.58 -9.91 4.93
CA MET A 56 -46.77 -10.50 5.51
C MET A 56 -48.02 -10.25 4.64
N PRO A 57 -48.91 -11.26 4.51
CA PRO A 57 -50.16 -11.10 3.77
C PRO A 57 -51.09 -10.05 4.40
N THR A 58 -51.91 -9.42 3.57
CA THR A 58 -53.01 -8.58 4.02
C THR A 58 -53.99 -9.41 4.85
N GLY A 59 -54.16 -9.08 6.13
CA GLY A 59 -55.00 -9.84 7.08
C GLY A 59 -54.23 -10.73 8.06
N ALA A 60 -52.89 -10.65 8.10
CA ALA A 60 -52.09 -11.29 9.15
C ALA A 60 -52.55 -10.82 10.56
N PRO A 61 -52.48 -11.70 11.60
CA PRO A 61 -52.85 -11.31 12.95
C PRO A 61 -52.04 -10.11 13.44
N GLU A 62 -52.73 -9.09 13.94
CA GLU A 62 -52.10 -7.84 14.38
C GLU A 62 -51.05 -8.07 15.47
N ALA A 63 -51.29 -9.02 16.38
CA ALA A 63 -50.32 -9.40 17.40
C ALA A 63 -49.00 -9.93 16.82
N THR A 64 -49.06 -10.76 15.77
CA THR A 64 -47.87 -11.28 15.08
C THR A 64 -47.14 -10.16 14.35
N LEU A 65 -47.89 -9.29 13.68
CA LEU A 65 -47.34 -8.15 12.95
C LEU A 65 -46.65 -7.16 13.89
N TYR A 66 -47.28 -6.85 15.01
CA TYR A 66 -46.74 -5.96 16.04
C TYR A 66 -45.47 -6.52 16.69
N ALA A 67 -45.40 -7.83 16.96
CA ALA A 67 -44.20 -8.46 17.50
C ALA A 67 -42.98 -8.32 16.55
N TRP A 68 -43.18 -8.49 15.25
CA TRP A 68 -42.12 -8.29 14.26
C TRP A 68 -41.77 -6.81 14.08
N ILE A 69 -42.75 -5.90 14.19
CA ILE A 69 -42.51 -4.45 14.25
C ILE A 69 -41.66 -4.10 15.48
N GLN A 70 -41.93 -4.66 16.66
CA GLN A 70 -41.03 -4.49 17.81
C GLN A 70 -39.61 -4.97 17.49
N GLY A 71 -39.47 -6.10 16.78
CA GLY A 71 -38.18 -6.57 16.26
C GLY A 71 -37.46 -5.56 15.36
N VAL A 72 -38.19 -4.92 14.43
CA VAL A 72 -37.67 -3.84 13.58
C VAL A 72 -37.12 -2.69 14.44
N TRP A 73 -37.88 -2.27 15.44
CA TRP A 73 -37.51 -1.17 16.34
C TRP A 73 -36.34 -1.55 17.27
N LEU A 74 -36.23 -2.80 17.69
CA LEU A 74 -35.06 -3.29 18.42
C LEU A 74 -33.82 -3.27 17.53
N GLY A 75 -33.93 -3.70 16.28
CA GLY A 75 -32.80 -3.75 15.36
C GLY A 75 -32.23 -2.38 15.03
N ILE A 76 -33.09 -1.41 14.69
CA ILE A 76 -32.65 -0.04 14.43
C ILE A 76 -32.01 0.59 15.70
N SER A 77 -32.46 0.20 16.89
CA SER A 77 -31.91 0.71 18.16
C SER A 77 -30.50 0.23 18.49
N LEU A 78 -30.02 -0.83 17.84
CA LEU A 78 -28.62 -1.26 17.95
C LEU A 78 -27.67 -0.38 17.13
N VAL A 79 -28.19 0.35 16.14
CA VAL A 79 -27.39 1.11 15.17
C VAL A 79 -26.60 2.24 15.82
N PRO A 80 -27.16 3.09 16.70
CA PRO A 80 -26.36 4.13 17.36
C PRO A 80 -25.21 3.56 18.21
N ALA A 81 -25.46 2.48 18.96
CA ALA A 81 -24.42 1.80 19.75
C ALA A 81 -23.31 1.23 18.86
N ALA A 82 -23.68 0.52 17.80
CA ALA A 82 -22.73 -0.09 16.88
C ALA A 82 -21.97 0.97 16.07
N LEU A 83 -22.62 2.08 15.69
CA LEU A 83 -21.96 3.22 15.07
C LEU A 83 -20.93 3.84 16.02
N LEU A 84 -21.30 4.09 17.28
CA LEU A 84 -20.35 4.59 18.28
C LEU A 84 -19.16 3.62 18.44
N HIS A 85 -19.40 2.31 18.48
CA HIS A 85 -18.34 1.31 18.50
C HIS A 85 -17.41 1.43 17.27
N VAL A 86 -17.97 1.56 16.06
CA VAL A 86 -17.17 1.80 14.85
C VAL A 86 -16.34 3.09 14.97
N THR A 87 -16.92 4.17 15.45
CA THR A 87 -16.21 5.47 15.60
C THR A 87 -15.12 5.45 16.67
N LEU A 88 -15.21 4.56 17.65
CA LEU A 88 -14.17 4.35 18.65
C LEU A 88 -13.07 3.42 18.15
N ALA A 89 -13.39 2.49 17.25
CA ALA A 89 -12.46 1.53 16.67
C ALA A 89 -11.74 2.04 15.41
N TYR A 90 -12.29 3.05 14.74
CA TYR A 90 -11.83 3.60 13.45
C TYR A 90 -12.00 5.13 13.43
N PRO A 91 -11.09 5.92 12.81
CA PRO A 91 -9.92 5.54 12.02
C PRO A 91 -8.64 5.23 12.82
N GLU A 92 -8.49 5.83 14.00
CA GLU A 92 -7.49 5.42 14.98
C GLU A 92 -8.24 4.88 16.20
N PRO A 93 -7.95 3.65 16.67
CA PRO A 93 -8.64 3.10 17.82
C PRO A 93 -8.35 3.98 19.04
N SER A 94 -9.41 4.56 19.62
CA SER A 94 -9.32 5.29 20.87
C SER A 94 -8.75 4.37 21.95
N PRO A 95 -7.94 4.86 22.91
CA PRO A 95 -7.52 4.08 24.07
C PRO A 95 -8.72 3.49 24.84
N TRP A 96 -9.90 4.08 24.71
CA TRP A 96 -11.15 3.58 25.31
C TRP A 96 -11.70 2.34 24.61
N ALA A 97 -11.49 2.19 23.30
CA ALA A 97 -11.92 1.03 22.52
C ALA A 97 -11.19 -0.26 22.91
N ARG A 98 -10.05 -0.15 23.60
CA ARG A 98 -9.25 -1.29 24.08
C ARG A 98 -9.76 -1.85 25.42
N LYS A 99 -10.68 -1.17 26.10
CA LYS A 99 -11.20 -1.58 27.41
C LYS A 99 -12.59 -2.22 27.24
N PRO A 100 -12.75 -3.53 27.48
CA PRO A 100 -14.00 -4.24 27.18
C PRO A 100 -15.21 -3.72 27.98
N TRP A 101 -15.00 -3.25 29.21
CA TRP A 101 -16.07 -2.67 30.03
C TRP A 101 -16.59 -1.32 29.49
N LEU A 102 -15.72 -0.51 28.87
CA LEU A 102 -16.13 0.75 28.23
C LEU A 102 -16.97 0.47 26.97
N LEU A 103 -16.63 -0.58 26.22
CA LEU A 103 -17.48 -1.04 25.12
C LEU A 103 -18.84 -1.49 25.64
N GLY A 104 -18.90 -2.22 26.77
CA GLY A 104 -20.16 -2.58 27.42
C GLY A 104 -21.05 -1.36 27.74
N LEU A 105 -20.46 -0.25 28.20
CA LEU A 105 -21.20 0.99 28.46
C LEU A 105 -21.78 1.65 27.20
N VAL A 106 -21.14 1.50 26.04
CA VAL A 106 -21.67 2.02 24.76
C VAL A 106 -22.98 1.33 24.37
N TYR A 107 -23.14 0.06 24.74
CA TYR A 107 -24.37 -0.71 24.49
C TYR A 107 -25.39 -0.63 25.63
N LEU A 108 -25.06 -0.02 26.78
CA LEU A 108 -26.01 0.11 27.90
C LEU A 108 -27.31 0.84 27.53
N PRO A 109 -27.30 1.97 26.78
CA PRO A 109 -28.52 2.67 26.38
C PRO A 109 -29.48 1.82 25.54
N PHE A 110 -28.96 0.82 24.81
CA PHE A 110 -29.80 -0.10 24.03
C PHE A 110 -30.77 -0.87 24.92
N PHE A 111 -30.36 -1.34 26.10
CA PHE A 111 -31.25 -2.11 26.98
C PHE A 111 -32.39 -1.27 27.53
N ALA A 112 -32.11 0.00 27.89
CA ALA A 112 -33.15 0.94 28.29
C ALA A 112 -34.13 1.20 27.14
N TRP A 113 -33.61 1.36 25.92
CA TRP A 113 -34.45 1.54 24.73
C TRP A 113 -35.29 0.31 24.39
N ALA A 114 -34.71 -0.88 24.49
CA ALA A 114 -35.40 -2.14 24.27
C ALA A 114 -36.57 -2.32 25.23
N TYR A 115 -36.40 -1.95 26.50
CA TYR A 115 -37.49 -1.93 27.47
C TYR A 115 -38.59 -0.93 27.09
N LEU A 116 -38.23 0.27 26.61
CA LEU A 116 -39.24 1.24 26.15
C LEU A 116 -40.05 0.74 24.94
N VAL A 117 -39.43 0.01 24.01
CA VAL A 117 -40.10 -0.52 22.82
C VAL A 117 -40.97 -1.75 23.12
N VAL A 118 -40.50 -2.66 23.97
CA VAL A 118 -41.16 -3.95 24.23
C VAL A 118 -42.03 -3.92 25.48
N GLY A 119 -41.55 -3.28 26.53
CA GLY A 119 -42.18 -3.26 27.85
C GLY A 119 -43.12 -2.08 28.10
N THR A 120 -43.19 -1.10 27.20
CA THR A 120 -44.05 0.08 27.34
C THR A 120 -44.75 0.43 26.04
N SER A 121 -45.75 1.31 26.12
CA SER A 121 -46.44 1.90 24.97
C SER A 121 -46.00 3.36 24.72
N TYR A 122 -44.81 3.75 25.19
CA TYR A 122 -44.33 5.13 25.11
C TYR A 122 -43.60 5.48 23.81
N VAL A 123 -43.21 4.48 23.01
CA VAL A 123 -42.51 4.69 21.72
C VAL A 123 -43.42 4.30 20.57
N ILE A 124 -43.97 3.09 20.63
CA ILE A 124 -44.93 2.55 19.66
C ILE A 124 -46.13 1.96 20.41
N THR A 125 -47.32 2.06 19.82
CA THR A 125 -48.59 1.66 20.46
C THR A 125 -49.36 0.59 19.69
N GLY A 126 -49.02 0.38 18.42
CA GLY A 126 -49.73 -0.59 17.57
C GLY A 126 -49.18 -0.64 16.15
N VAL A 127 -50.02 -1.12 15.23
CA VAL A 127 -49.70 -1.27 13.82
C VAL A 127 -50.39 -0.19 13.00
N SER A 128 -49.67 0.40 12.06
CA SER A 128 -50.21 1.27 11.02
C SER A 128 -49.53 0.93 9.69
N ALA A 129 -49.58 1.78 8.68
CA ALA A 129 -49.00 1.51 7.37
C ALA A 129 -48.44 2.77 6.71
N ASN A 130 -47.38 2.58 5.93
CA ASN A 130 -46.77 3.61 5.09
C ASN A 130 -46.74 3.14 3.62
N PRO A 131 -46.22 3.95 2.67
CA PRO A 131 -46.19 3.58 1.25
C PRO A 131 -45.43 2.28 0.91
N PHE A 132 -44.60 1.77 1.82
CA PHE A 132 -43.78 0.56 1.60
C PHE A 132 -44.30 -0.69 2.33
N GLY A 133 -45.35 -0.56 3.13
CA GLY A 133 -46.02 -1.68 3.80
C GLY A 133 -46.42 -1.38 5.25
N PRO A 134 -46.71 -2.43 6.03
CA PRO A 134 -47.01 -2.27 7.45
C PRO A 134 -45.84 -1.63 8.22
N SER A 135 -46.17 -0.78 9.18
CA SER A 135 -45.22 -0.04 10.00
C SER A 135 -45.76 0.18 11.42
N ALA A 136 -44.95 0.76 12.29
CA ALA A 136 -45.37 1.05 13.66
C ALA A 136 -46.24 2.30 13.73
N LEU A 137 -47.33 2.20 14.47
CA LEU A 137 -48.05 3.37 14.99
C LEU A 137 -47.24 3.99 16.14
N VAL A 138 -46.79 5.23 15.97
CA VAL A 138 -46.01 5.91 17.01
C VAL A 138 -46.90 6.38 18.17
N ALA A 139 -46.34 6.36 19.38
CA ALA A 139 -47.05 6.82 20.58
C ALA A 139 -47.18 8.35 20.61
N PRO A 140 -48.17 8.93 21.33
CA PRO A 140 -48.23 10.38 21.57
C PRO A 140 -46.98 10.95 22.25
N THR A 141 -46.28 10.11 23.04
CA THR A 141 -45.02 10.46 23.72
C THR A 141 -43.78 10.31 22.83
N TYR A 142 -43.94 9.92 21.56
CA TYR A 142 -42.84 9.61 20.64
C TYR A 142 -41.87 10.78 20.42
N SER A 143 -42.32 12.04 20.48
CA SER A 143 -41.45 13.20 20.29
C SER A 143 -40.26 13.26 21.26
N TYR A 144 -40.46 12.85 22.52
CA TYR A 144 -39.39 12.77 23.52
C TYR A 144 -38.41 11.64 23.19
N ALA A 145 -38.94 10.49 22.77
CA ALA A 145 -38.14 9.35 22.33
C ALA A 145 -37.32 9.73 21.09
N ALA A 146 -37.95 10.30 20.07
CA ALA A 146 -37.30 10.77 18.84
C ALA A 146 -36.12 11.71 19.12
N GLY A 147 -36.29 12.66 20.06
CA GLY A 147 -35.20 13.54 20.51
C GLY A 147 -34.03 12.78 21.14
N ALA A 148 -34.32 11.88 22.09
CA ALA A 148 -33.28 11.08 22.75
C ALA A 148 -32.53 10.15 21.78
N TYR A 149 -33.26 9.47 20.89
CA TYR A 149 -32.70 8.62 19.85
C TYR A 149 -31.84 9.42 18.87
N GLY A 150 -32.35 10.57 18.41
CA GLY A 150 -31.63 11.48 17.53
C GLY A 150 -30.31 11.92 18.15
N ILE A 151 -30.32 12.40 19.40
CA ILE A 151 -29.09 12.78 20.12
C ILE A 151 -28.11 11.61 20.13
N TRP A 152 -28.56 10.40 20.47
CA TRP A 152 -27.69 9.23 20.56
C TRP A 152 -27.05 8.86 19.21
N LEU A 153 -27.83 8.85 18.12
CA LEU A 153 -27.34 8.57 16.77
C LEU A 153 -26.35 9.65 16.29
N TYR A 154 -26.72 10.93 16.43
CA TYR A 154 -25.94 12.05 15.92
C TYR A 154 -24.69 12.35 16.75
N LEU A 155 -24.62 11.92 18.01
CA LEU A 155 -23.37 11.94 18.79
C LEU A 155 -22.27 11.11 18.12
N GLY A 156 -22.62 9.94 17.57
CA GLY A 156 -21.67 9.10 16.82
C GLY A 156 -21.18 9.79 15.54
N VAL A 157 -22.10 10.37 14.78
CA VAL A 157 -21.77 11.14 13.56
C VAL A 157 -20.89 12.35 13.89
N ALA A 158 -21.26 13.13 14.91
CA ALA A 158 -20.52 14.31 15.34
C ALA A 158 -19.10 13.95 15.81
N TYR A 159 -18.93 12.83 16.52
CA TYR A 159 -17.61 12.35 16.93
C TYR A 159 -16.72 12.05 15.71
N PHE A 160 -17.29 11.42 14.68
CA PHE A 160 -16.58 11.13 13.44
C PHE A 160 -16.20 12.40 12.67
N VAL A 161 -17.13 13.35 12.54
CA VAL A 161 -16.91 14.66 11.88
C VAL A 161 -15.83 15.46 12.61
N ARG A 162 -15.83 15.44 13.95
CA ARG A 162 -14.77 16.06 14.76
C ARG A 162 -13.41 15.43 14.50
N GLY A 163 -13.36 14.11 14.30
CA GLY A 163 -12.15 13.39 13.88
C GLY A 163 -11.64 13.91 12.53
N TRP A 164 -12.54 14.04 11.55
CA TRP A 164 -12.23 14.59 10.23
C TRP A 164 -11.67 16.02 10.28
N TRP A 165 -12.24 16.90 11.11
CA TRP A 165 -11.74 18.27 11.27
C TRP A 165 -10.34 18.35 11.88
N ARG A 166 -9.94 17.35 12.66
CA ARG A 166 -8.60 17.26 13.25
C ARG A 166 -7.60 16.55 12.33
N ALA A 167 -8.06 15.87 11.28
CA ALA A 167 -7.21 15.17 10.34
C ALA A 167 -6.53 16.13 9.36
N HIS A 168 -5.28 15.82 9.02
CA HIS A 168 -4.46 16.60 8.09
C HIS A 168 -3.99 15.72 6.93
N GLY A 169 -3.70 16.33 5.78
CA GLY A 169 -3.19 15.62 4.59
C GLY A 169 -4.14 14.59 3.99
N ALA A 170 -3.62 13.45 3.53
CA ALA A 170 -4.42 12.40 2.86
C ALA A 170 -5.50 11.77 3.78
N ALA A 171 -5.24 11.69 5.09
CA ALA A 171 -6.21 11.22 6.09
C ALA A 171 -7.48 12.09 6.12
N ARG A 172 -7.37 13.40 5.84
CA ARG A 172 -8.52 14.31 5.75
C ARG A 172 -9.39 14.02 4.52
N LYS A 173 -8.80 13.61 3.40
CA LYS A 173 -9.56 13.23 2.18
C LYS A 173 -10.36 11.96 2.42
N MET A 174 -9.72 10.94 3.00
CA MET A 174 -10.36 9.68 3.37
C MET A 174 -11.45 9.86 4.42
N GLN A 175 -11.14 10.49 5.56
CA GLN A 175 -12.13 10.73 6.62
C GLN A 175 -13.24 11.66 6.12
N GLY A 176 -12.93 12.58 5.20
CA GLY A 176 -13.93 13.40 4.52
C GLY A 176 -14.89 12.58 3.67
N LEU A 177 -14.41 11.57 2.94
CA LEU A 177 -15.27 10.65 2.17
C LEU A 177 -16.20 9.85 3.08
N VAL A 178 -15.68 9.30 4.18
CA VAL A 178 -16.48 8.54 5.15
C VAL A 178 -17.47 9.45 5.89
N ALA A 179 -17.03 10.65 6.29
CA ALA A 179 -17.89 11.64 6.93
C ALA A 179 -19.00 12.10 5.98
N ALA A 180 -18.68 12.34 4.71
CA ALA A 180 -19.68 12.67 3.69
C ALA A 180 -20.69 11.52 3.52
N GLY A 181 -20.25 10.27 3.46
CA GLY A 181 -21.15 9.11 3.38
C GLY A 181 -22.04 8.94 4.61
N LEU A 182 -21.47 9.11 5.80
CA LEU A 182 -22.21 9.12 7.07
C LEU A 182 -23.28 10.21 7.06
N ILE A 183 -22.90 11.45 6.76
CA ILE A 183 -23.81 12.60 6.70
C ILE A 183 -24.92 12.36 5.67
N LEU A 184 -24.55 11.91 4.46
CA LEU A 184 -25.47 11.65 3.35
C LEU A 184 -26.48 10.55 3.68
N GLY A 185 -26.10 9.54 4.47
CA GLY A 185 -27.02 8.49 4.93
C GLY A 185 -27.86 8.92 6.14
N THR A 186 -27.23 9.48 7.17
CA THR A 186 -27.91 9.72 8.46
C THR A 186 -28.80 10.95 8.47
N LEU A 187 -28.47 12.03 7.73
CA LEU A 187 -29.29 13.24 7.73
C LEU A 187 -30.68 12.99 7.10
N PRO A 188 -30.80 12.41 5.89
CA PRO A 188 -32.10 12.06 5.34
C PRO A 188 -32.86 11.10 6.25
N ALA A 189 -32.19 10.07 6.79
CA ALA A 189 -32.81 9.11 7.71
C ALA A 189 -33.39 9.79 8.96
N GLY A 190 -32.70 10.79 9.52
CA GLY A 190 -33.26 11.50 10.67
C GLY A 190 -34.48 12.34 10.32
N VAL A 191 -34.56 12.89 9.11
CA VAL A 191 -35.75 13.62 8.67
C VAL A 191 -36.92 12.66 8.42
N THR A 192 -36.68 11.57 7.70
CA THR A 192 -37.74 10.70 7.18
C THR A 192 -38.16 9.57 8.13
N GLU A 193 -37.27 9.12 9.00
CA GLU A 193 -37.55 8.01 9.92
C GLU A 193 -37.74 8.46 11.37
N ILE A 194 -37.01 9.49 11.81
CA ILE A 194 -37.10 9.97 13.20
C ILE A 194 -38.11 11.12 13.31
N LEU A 195 -37.89 12.20 12.55
CA LEU A 195 -38.64 13.44 12.69
C LEU A 195 -39.94 13.46 11.89
N TRP A 196 -40.14 12.56 10.93
CA TRP A 196 -41.33 12.57 10.07
C TRP A 196 -42.65 12.55 10.84
N PRO A 197 -42.86 11.67 11.84
CA PRO A 197 -44.10 11.67 12.62
C PRO A 197 -44.24 12.87 13.59
N VAL A 198 -43.14 13.62 13.80
CA VAL A 198 -43.12 14.82 14.66
C VAL A 198 -43.39 16.09 13.85
N LEU A 199 -42.87 16.14 12.63
CA LEU A 199 -42.95 17.29 11.72
C LEU A 199 -44.22 17.28 10.88
N THR A 200 -44.88 16.14 10.76
CA THR A 200 -46.07 15.95 9.92
C THR A 200 -47.26 15.46 10.74
N THR A 201 -48.43 15.39 10.12
CA THR A 201 -49.62 14.78 10.71
C THR A 201 -49.65 13.26 10.57
N TYR A 202 -48.61 12.64 9.99
CA TYR A 202 -48.52 11.20 9.84
C TYR A 202 -48.11 10.54 11.15
N ASP A 203 -48.68 9.37 11.40
CA ASP A 203 -48.53 8.55 12.61
C ASP A 203 -47.48 7.44 12.45
N THR A 204 -46.76 7.42 11.31
CA THR A 204 -45.74 6.42 10.98
C THR A 204 -44.52 7.03 10.29
N PRO A 205 -43.33 6.40 10.43
CA PRO A 205 -42.14 6.71 9.63
C PRO A 205 -42.33 6.41 8.14
N LEU A 206 -41.57 7.11 7.28
CA LEU A 206 -41.66 6.95 5.82
C LEU A 206 -41.25 5.57 5.31
N GLY A 207 -40.32 4.87 5.96
CA GLY A 207 -39.90 3.51 5.56
C GLY A 207 -38.82 3.47 4.47
N LEU A 208 -38.07 4.55 4.27
CA LEU A 208 -36.91 4.65 3.38
C LEU A 208 -35.59 4.22 4.05
N ALA A 209 -35.66 3.87 5.33
CA ALA A 209 -34.53 3.52 6.17
C ALA A 209 -33.52 2.54 5.51
N SER A 210 -33.98 1.47 4.87
CA SER A 210 -33.12 0.46 4.22
C SER A 210 -32.29 1.03 3.05
N ILE A 211 -32.75 2.10 2.37
CA ILE A 211 -31.98 2.79 1.32
C ILE A 211 -30.83 3.57 1.95
N TYR A 212 -31.10 4.33 3.00
CA TYR A 212 -30.06 5.09 3.68
C TYR A 212 -29.01 4.17 4.26
N THR A 213 -29.43 3.00 4.79
CA THR A 213 -28.49 2.05 5.37
C THR A 213 -27.63 1.33 4.35
N LEU A 214 -28.14 1.08 3.16
CA LEU A 214 -27.34 0.65 2.01
C LEU A 214 -26.28 1.68 1.61
N VAL A 215 -26.65 2.96 1.49
CA VAL A 215 -25.74 4.01 1.02
C VAL A 215 -24.51 4.15 1.92
N TRP A 216 -24.71 4.34 3.23
CA TRP A 216 -23.57 4.52 4.12
C TRP A 216 -22.82 3.22 4.44
N SER A 217 -23.47 2.04 4.46
CA SER A 217 -22.77 0.76 4.66
C SER A 217 -21.81 0.46 3.51
N ILE A 218 -22.20 0.72 2.27
CA ILE A 218 -21.32 0.59 1.08
C ILE A 218 -20.16 1.58 1.18
N ILE A 219 -20.40 2.85 1.57
CA ILE A 219 -19.33 3.85 1.66
C ILE A 219 -18.33 3.51 2.78
N ILE A 220 -18.82 3.11 3.96
CA ILE A 220 -17.96 2.69 5.07
C ILE A 220 -17.20 1.43 4.69
N ALA A 221 -17.86 0.45 4.06
CA ALA A 221 -17.22 -0.77 3.60
C ALA A 221 -16.14 -0.51 2.57
N TYR A 222 -16.43 0.33 1.56
CA TYR A 222 -15.45 0.79 0.59
C TYR A 222 -14.27 1.47 1.28
N ALA A 223 -14.51 2.31 2.28
CA ALA A 223 -13.43 2.97 2.98
C ALA A 223 -12.57 1.99 3.80
N ILE A 224 -13.18 1.06 4.53
CA ILE A 224 -12.44 0.02 5.27
C ILE A 224 -11.62 -0.84 4.29
N ALA A 225 -12.20 -1.23 3.15
CA ALA A 225 -11.55 -2.05 2.14
C ALA A 225 -10.45 -1.31 1.37
N ARG A 226 -10.69 -0.06 0.97
CA ARG A 226 -9.77 0.73 0.14
C ARG A 226 -8.62 1.31 0.94
N TYR A 227 -8.85 1.62 2.21
CA TYR A 227 -7.90 2.23 3.12
C TYR A 227 -7.48 1.27 4.22
N HIS A 228 -7.44 -0.04 3.94
CA HIS A 228 -6.81 -1.07 4.78
C HIS A 228 -5.38 -0.65 5.16
N TYR A 229 -5.25 0.18 6.19
CA TYR A 229 -3.99 0.56 6.80
C TYR A 229 -3.40 -0.70 7.44
N LEU A 230 -2.63 -1.43 6.64
CA LEU A 230 -1.49 -2.26 7.05
C LEU A 230 -1.64 -2.81 8.47
N VAL A 231 -2.66 -3.65 8.70
CA VAL A 231 -2.68 -4.48 9.91
C VAL A 231 -1.65 -5.56 9.68
N ILE A 232 -0.41 -5.19 9.96
CA ILE A 232 0.75 -6.04 9.88
C ILE A 232 0.66 -6.95 11.09
N GLU A 233 0.24 -8.20 10.87
CA GLU A 233 0.22 -9.18 11.95
C GLU A 233 1.67 -9.43 12.41
N PRO A 234 1.98 -9.26 13.71
CA PRO A 234 3.29 -9.56 14.25
C PRO A 234 3.51 -11.07 14.16
N VAL A 235 4.37 -11.51 13.24
CA VAL A 235 4.70 -12.94 13.10
C VAL A 235 6.16 -13.16 13.46
N MET A 236 6.34 -14.16 14.33
CA MET A 236 7.64 -14.73 14.69
C MET A 236 8.19 -15.58 13.58
N GLU A 237 9.49 -15.52 13.33
CA GLU A 237 10.09 -16.41 12.38
C GLU A 237 10.78 -17.65 12.97
N VAL A 238 10.94 -18.68 12.13
CA VAL A 238 11.65 -19.92 12.45
C VAL A 238 13.14 -19.60 12.67
N PRO A 239 13.73 -20.06 13.78
CA PRO A 239 15.16 -19.88 14.04
C PRO A 239 16.04 -20.36 12.88
N PRO A 240 17.05 -19.59 12.47
CA PRO A 240 17.99 -20.04 11.46
C PRO A 240 18.76 -21.27 11.96
N THR A 241 19.09 -22.19 11.06
CA THR A 241 19.86 -23.42 11.36
C THR A 241 21.33 -23.15 11.70
N ARG A 242 21.83 -21.95 11.41
CA ARG A 242 23.17 -21.47 11.80
C ARG A 242 23.06 -20.11 12.50
N PRO A 243 23.79 -19.88 13.60
CA PRO A 243 23.85 -18.55 14.24
C PRO A 243 24.42 -17.52 13.26
N SER A 244 23.87 -16.30 13.27
CA SER A 244 24.33 -15.23 12.39
C SER A 244 25.68 -14.68 12.87
N VAL A 245 26.49 -14.19 11.93
CA VAL A 245 27.77 -13.53 12.22
C VAL A 245 27.55 -12.09 12.73
N HIS A 246 26.34 -11.55 12.63
CA HIS A 246 26.02 -10.14 12.86
C HIS A 246 24.93 -9.98 13.94
N ALA A 247 25.23 -10.42 15.17
CA ALA A 247 24.30 -10.32 16.28
C ALA A 247 24.14 -8.85 16.74
N PHE A 248 22.94 -8.29 16.56
CA PHE A 248 22.56 -6.98 17.10
C PHE A 248 21.78 -7.12 18.41
N GLU A 249 22.01 -6.19 19.33
CA GLU A 249 21.28 -6.10 20.60
C GLU A 249 19.87 -5.59 20.36
N ARG A 250 18.91 -6.12 21.13
CA ARG A 250 17.51 -5.71 21.05
C ARG A 250 17.29 -4.41 21.80
N GLY A 251 16.33 -3.62 21.32
CA GLY A 251 15.91 -2.36 21.93
C GLY A 251 16.77 -1.15 21.53
N LEU A 252 17.73 -1.33 20.61
CA LEU A 252 18.55 -0.26 20.05
C LEU A 252 18.18 0.05 18.60
N ASN A 253 18.46 1.28 18.18
CA ASN A 253 18.34 1.72 16.80
C ASN A 253 19.70 1.67 16.10
N TYR A 254 19.76 0.97 14.97
CA TYR A 254 20.96 0.78 14.16
C TYR A 254 20.85 1.51 12.82
N LEU A 255 21.96 2.11 12.40
CA LEU A 255 22.19 2.54 11.02
C LEU A 255 23.31 1.69 10.43
N VAL A 256 23.01 0.96 9.36
CA VAL A 256 23.96 0.08 8.64
C VAL A 256 24.34 0.75 7.32
N LEU A 257 25.63 0.98 7.13
CA LEU A 257 26.24 1.47 5.89
C LEU A 257 26.87 0.29 5.15
N GLU A 258 26.23 -0.16 4.08
CA GLU A 258 26.66 -1.30 3.25
C GLU A 258 26.16 -1.13 1.82
N ASP A 259 26.89 -1.58 0.79
CA ASP A 259 26.40 -1.51 -0.61
C ASP A 259 25.35 -2.58 -0.93
N GLY A 260 25.50 -3.74 -0.29
CA GLY A 260 24.57 -4.84 -0.36
C GLY A 260 23.43 -4.71 0.66
N ARG A 261 22.96 -5.86 1.14
CA ARG A 261 21.91 -5.98 2.17
C ARG A 261 22.15 -7.12 3.15
N SER A 262 23.31 -7.78 3.03
CA SER A 262 23.59 -9.02 3.74
C SER A 262 23.64 -8.78 5.25
N THR A 263 24.21 -7.66 5.67
CA THR A 263 24.43 -7.36 7.10
C THR A 263 23.12 -6.96 7.77
N ALA A 264 22.40 -5.98 7.22
CA ALA A 264 21.14 -5.50 7.78
C ALA A 264 20.04 -6.58 7.75
N MET A 265 19.87 -7.28 6.62
CA MET A 265 18.87 -8.35 6.51
C MET A 265 19.26 -9.56 7.38
N GLY A 266 20.55 -9.91 7.45
CA GLY A 266 21.04 -11.01 8.28
C GLY A 266 20.83 -10.76 9.77
N ALA A 267 21.17 -9.56 10.26
CA ALA A 267 20.94 -9.17 11.65
C ALA A 267 19.44 -9.10 11.97
N PHE A 268 18.63 -8.53 11.06
CA PHE A 268 17.19 -8.50 11.21
C PHE A 268 16.59 -9.91 11.28
N ARG A 269 17.02 -10.81 10.38
CA ARG A 269 16.62 -12.23 10.35
C ARG A 269 16.83 -12.91 11.70
N GLU A 270 17.98 -12.67 12.33
CA GLU A 270 18.26 -13.22 13.65
C GLU A 270 17.30 -12.66 14.71
N ILE A 271 17.06 -11.36 14.73
CA ILE A 271 16.17 -10.74 15.71
C ILE A 271 14.75 -11.29 15.55
N VAL A 272 14.24 -11.38 14.31
CA VAL A 272 12.87 -11.84 14.05
C VAL A 272 12.63 -13.32 14.34
N SER A 273 13.70 -14.10 14.57
CA SER A 273 13.57 -15.47 15.04
C SER A 273 13.12 -15.61 16.49
N LYS A 274 13.27 -14.54 17.31
CA LYS A 274 12.87 -14.56 18.73
C LYS A 274 11.96 -13.39 19.17
N THR A 275 11.71 -12.41 18.32
CA THR A 275 10.66 -11.37 18.46
C THR A 275 9.94 -11.13 17.13
N PRO A 276 8.67 -10.70 17.08
CA PRO A 276 8.03 -10.41 15.80
C PRO A 276 8.70 -9.21 15.13
N GLY A 277 8.58 -9.09 13.80
CA GLY A 277 9.11 -7.92 13.12
C GLY A 277 8.39 -7.55 11.84
N LEU A 278 8.81 -6.43 11.26
CA LEU A 278 8.31 -5.87 10.01
C LEU A 278 9.49 -5.46 9.12
N CYS A 279 9.50 -5.97 7.89
CA CYS A 279 10.50 -5.59 6.89
C CYS A 279 9.90 -4.55 5.93
N VAL A 280 10.44 -3.35 5.88
CA VAL A 280 10.15 -2.34 4.85
C VAL A 280 11.31 -2.32 3.88
N THR A 281 11.06 -2.61 2.61
CA THR A 281 12.10 -2.63 1.58
C THR A 281 11.48 -2.34 0.21
N ALA A 282 12.31 -1.85 -0.71
CA ALA A 282 11.91 -1.77 -2.10
C ALA A 282 12.16 -3.11 -2.82
N LEU A 283 12.89 -4.08 -2.26
CA LEU A 283 13.03 -5.40 -2.89
C LEU A 283 11.71 -6.16 -3.02
N PRO A 284 11.50 -6.88 -4.14
CA PRO A 284 10.38 -7.80 -4.28
C PRO A 284 10.34 -8.85 -3.15
N PRO A 285 9.16 -9.14 -2.56
CA PRO A 285 9.05 -10.10 -1.46
C PRO A 285 9.61 -11.48 -1.78
N SER A 286 9.45 -11.96 -3.02
CA SER A 286 10.02 -13.24 -3.48
C SER A 286 11.54 -13.28 -3.33
N HIS A 287 12.24 -12.18 -3.63
CA HIS A 287 13.69 -12.08 -3.48
C HIS A 287 14.09 -12.04 -2.01
N VAL A 288 13.33 -11.30 -1.19
CA VAL A 288 13.58 -11.21 0.26
C VAL A 288 13.48 -12.60 0.91
N VAL A 289 12.43 -13.36 0.55
CA VAL A 289 12.23 -14.74 1.01
C VAL A 289 13.35 -15.65 0.52
N ALA A 290 13.61 -15.67 -0.79
CA ALA A 290 14.60 -16.59 -1.38
C ALA A 290 16.03 -16.34 -0.88
N ARG A 291 16.40 -15.08 -0.64
CA ARG A 291 17.78 -14.69 -0.30
C ARG A 291 18.05 -14.60 1.19
N PHE A 292 17.08 -14.14 1.97
CA PHE A 292 17.27 -13.86 3.41
C PHE A 292 16.42 -14.77 4.30
N GLY A 293 15.62 -15.66 3.71
CA GLY A 293 14.83 -16.66 4.43
C GLY A 293 13.67 -16.10 5.25
N LEU A 294 13.24 -14.85 5.01
CA LEU A 294 12.14 -14.17 5.70
C LEU A 294 10.77 -14.60 5.15
N GLU A 295 10.41 -15.86 5.35
CA GLU A 295 9.17 -16.48 4.86
C GLU A 295 7.91 -16.02 5.61
N ARG A 296 8.02 -15.83 6.93
CA ARG A 296 6.87 -15.54 7.81
C ARG A 296 6.73 -14.06 8.14
N THR A 297 7.86 -13.36 8.18
CA THR A 297 7.91 -11.95 8.56
C THR A 297 7.10 -11.12 7.56
N PRO A 298 6.19 -10.25 8.01
CA PRO A 298 5.47 -9.37 7.10
C PRO A 298 6.43 -8.40 6.40
N ILE A 299 6.35 -8.39 5.07
CA ILE A 299 7.13 -7.50 4.20
C ILE A 299 6.19 -6.42 3.66
N LEU A 300 6.55 -5.17 3.89
CA LEU A 300 5.95 -3.98 3.30
C LEU A 300 6.78 -3.56 2.10
N TRP A 301 6.27 -3.85 0.91
CA TRP A 301 7.00 -3.66 -0.33
C TRP A 301 6.76 -2.28 -0.93
N VAL A 302 7.83 -1.48 -1.06
CA VAL A 302 7.76 -0.17 -1.72
C VAL A 302 7.85 -0.35 -3.23
N THR A 303 6.73 -0.19 -3.93
CA THR A 303 6.62 -0.42 -5.38
C THR A 303 5.45 0.32 -6.02
N THR A 304 5.52 0.57 -7.33
CA THR A 304 4.37 0.97 -8.16
C THR A 304 3.85 -0.17 -9.04
N ALA A 305 4.61 -1.27 -9.14
CA ALA A 305 4.34 -2.39 -10.04
C ALA A 305 3.24 -3.34 -9.54
N SER A 306 2.88 -3.26 -8.25
CA SER A 306 1.85 -4.09 -7.63
C SER A 306 0.88 -3.25 -6.78
N THR A 307 -0.34 -3.73 -6.65
CA THR A 307 -1.37 -3.21 -5.74
C THR A 307 -1.78 -4.25 -4.69
N ALA A 308 -0.93 -5.26 -4.45
CA ALA A 308 -1.20 -6.31 -3.46
C ALA A 308 -1.28 -5.74 -2.02
N ASP A 309 -1.90 -6.51 -1.11
CA ASP A 309 -2.28 -6.12 0.26
C ASP A 309 -1.13 -5.63 1.18
N ARG A 310 0.13 -5.74 0.76
CA ARG A 310 1.31 -5.23 1.48
C ARG A 310 2.28 -4.46 0.59
N SER A 311 1.74 -3.73 -0.36
CA SER A 311 2.49 -2.78 -1.19
C SER A 311 2.19 -1.34 -0.80
N VAL A 312 3.22 -0.49 -0.80
CA VAL A 312 3.10 0.96 -0.56
C VAL A 312 3.71 1.68 -1.75
N ARG A 313 3.01 2.70 -2.23
CA ARG A 313 3.53 3.52 -3.32
C ARG A 313 4.64 4.45 -2.81
N PRO A 314 5.74 4.60 -3.56
CA PRO A 314 6.67 5.71 -3.34
C PRO A 314 5.93 7.05 -3.39
N GLY A 315 6.33 8.04 -2.59
CA GLY A 315 5.55 9.29 -2.46
C GLY A 315 4.56 9.31 -1.28
N SER A 316 4.32 8.17 -0.63
CA SER A 316 3.34 8.03 0.47
C SER A 316 4.02 7.88 1.85
N LEU A 317 5.28 8.30 1.96
CA LEU A 317 6.14 8.13 3.13
C LEU A 317 5.51 8.65 4.43
N GLU A 318 5.06 9.91 4.43
CA GLU A 318 4.55 10.57 5.64
C GLU A 318 3.17 10.03 6.09
N PHE A 319 2.45 9.31 5.22
CA PHE A 319 1.07 8.88 5.49
C PHE A 319 0.96 7.36 5.70
N GLU A 320 1.19 6.56 4.67
CA GLU A 320 0.95 5.12 4.73
C GLU A 320 2.08 4.42 5.49
N LEU A 321 3.32 4.74 5.12
CA LEU A 321 4.49 4.07 5.67
C LEU A 321 4.76 4.49 7.13
N LEU A 322 4.78 5.80 7.42
CA LEU A 322 4.97 6.29 8.79
C LEU A 322 3.87 5.80 9.73
N HIS A 323 2.59 5.93 9.35
CA HIS A 323 1.49 5.47 10.20
C HIS A 323 1.54 3.96 10.40
N GLY A 324 1.76 3.17 9.34
CA GLY A 324 1.84 1.72 9.42
C GLY A 324 2.96 1.24 10.35
N VAL A 325 4.17 1.75 10.18
CA VAL A 325 5.34 1.36 10.98
C VAL A 325 5.21 1.81 12.44
N THR A 326 4.80 3.06 12.69
CA THR A 326 4.66 3.56 14.06
C THR A 326 3.52 2.89 14.81
N LYS A 327 2.39 2.60 14.13
CA LYS A 327 1.30 1.81 14.68
C LYS A 327 1.77 0.39 15.02
N PHE A 328 2.50 -0.27 14.13
CA PHE A 328 3.06 -1.60 14.37
C PHE A 328 3.92 -1.63 15.63
N LEU A 329 4.87 -0.69 15.77
CA LEU A 329 5.73 -0.58 16.96
C LEU A 329 4.93 -0.30 18.25
N ARG A 330 3.94 0.60 18.18
CA ARG A 330 3.12 0.98 19.35
C ARG A 330 2.18 -0.14 19.81
N GLU A 331 1.65 -0.91 18.88
CA GLU A 331 0.73 -2.02 19.17
C GLU A 331 1.47 -3.30 19.56
N ASN A 332 2.75 -3.42 19.18
CA ASN A 332 3.57 -4.59 19.45
C ASN A 332 4.92 -4.16 20.08
N PRO A 333 4.95 -3.89 21.40
CA PRO A 333 6.18 -3.56 22.12
C PRO A 333 7.26 -4.64 21.98
N GLY A 334 8.53 -4.24 21.90
CA GLY A 334 9.67 -5.16 21.77
C GLY A 334 9.88 -5.77 20.38
N THR A 335 9.12 -5.34 19.36
CA THR A 335 9.26 -5.83 17.98
C THR A 335 10.41 -5.19 17.23
N ALA A 336 10.83 -5.84 16.14
CA ALA A 336 11.89 -5.34 15.27
C ALA A 336 11.34 -4.76 13.96
N VAL A 337 11.91 -3.66 13.48
CA VAL A 337 11.59 -3.08 12.17
C VAL A 337 12.88 -2.92 11.37
N LEU A 338 12.87 -3.44 10.14
CA LEU A 338 13.91 -3.15 9.16
C LEU A 338 13.40 -2.09 8.19
N LEU A 339 14.17 -1.02 8.03
CA LEU A 339 13.96 0.04 7.04
C LEU A 339 15.12 -0.02 6.04
N ASP A 340 14.90 -0.73 4.94
CA ASP A 340 15.84 -0.77 3.83
C ASP A 340 15.50 0.30 2.78
N ASP A 341 16.47 0.61 1.92
CA ASP A 341 16.31 1.48 0.75
C ASP A 341 15.94 2.94 1.06
N LEU A 342 16.50 3.48 2.16
CA LEU A 342 16.33 4.90 2.50
C LEU A 342 16.90 5.83 1.43
N ASP A 343 17.93 5.41 0.71
CA ASP A 343 18.47 6.10 -0.47
C ASP A 343 17.40 6.27 -1.55
N TYR A 344 16.71 5.19 -1.93
CA TYR A 344 15.65 5.23 -2.93
C TYR A 344 14.49 6.15 -2.48
N LEU A 345 14.02 5.99 -1.24
CA LEU A 345 12.97 6.85 -0.68
C LEU A 345 13.41 8.32 -0.68
N SER A 346 14.67 8.61 -0.37
CA SER A 346 15.15 10.00 -0.28
C SER A 346 15.18 10.74 -1.62
N GLU A 347 15.36 10.01 -2.72
CA GLU A 347 15.39 10.60 -4.07
C GLU A 347 13.97 10.92 -4.56
N LEU A 348 13.00 10.11 -4.14
CA LEU A 348 11.59 10.25 -4.51
C LEU A 348 10.85 11.25 -3.62
N ASP A 349 10.94 11.09 -2.30
CA ASP A 349 10.23 11.87 -1.29
C ASP A 349 11.02 13.09 -0.80
N GLY A 350 12.34 13.11 -1.01
CA GLY A 350 13.25 14.13 -0.49
C GLY A 350 13.92 13.70 0.82
N PHE A 351 15.19 14.08 0.98
CA PHE A 351 16.01 13.69 2.13
C PHE A 351 15.41 14.13 3.47
N ASP A 352 14.94 15.38 3.57
CA ASP A 352 14.42 15.91 4.84
C ASP A 352 13.17 15.17 5.33
N ALA A 353 12.32 14.72 4.40
CA ALA A 353 11.16 13.90 4.72
C ALA A 353 11.59 12.54 5.25
N VAL A 354 12.58 11.89 4.60
CA VAL A 354 13.13 10.59 5.03
C VAL A 354 13.85 10.69 6.38
N ALA A 355 14.65 11.72 6.61
CA ALA A 355 15.34 11.93 7.88
C ALA A 355 14.32 12.13 9.04
N ARG A 356 13.28 12.95 8.82
CA ARG A 356 12.19 13.14 9.79
C ARG A 356 11.40 11.84 10.02
N PHE A 357 11.12 11.09 8.96
CA PHE A 357 10.47 9.77 9.04
C PHE A 357 11.30 8.81 9.89
N LEU A 358 12.58 8.64 9.57
CA LEU A 358 13.49 7.75 10.27
C LEU A 358 13.56 8.11 11.76
N LYS A 359 13.74 9.40 12.07
CA LYS A 359 13.81 9.87 13.45
C LYS A 359 12.53 9.57 14.23
N ARG A 360 11.35 9.76 13.61
CA ARG A 360 10.06 9.44 14.24
C ARG A 360 9.91 7.94 14.49
N VAL A 361 10.30 7.10 13.54
CA VAL A 361 10.24 5.63 13.69
C VAL A 361 11.19 5.17 14.80
N MET A 362 12.44 5.62 14.80
CA MET A 362 13.43 5.27 15.83
C MET A 362 12.98 5.73 17.23
N ASN A 363 12.47 6.96 17.37
CA ASN A 363 11.93 7.43 18.65
C ASN A 363 10.74 6.58 19.12
N GLN A 364 9.84 6.19 18.21
CA GLN A 364 8.70 5.32 18.53
C GLN A 364 9.17 3.91 18.92
N ALA A 365 10.21 3.39 18.28
CA ALA A 365 10.81 2.11 18.65
C ALA A 365 11.41 2.16 20.06
N SER A 366 12.21 3.19 20.38
CA SER A 366 12.73 3.40 21.72
C SER A 366 11.62 3.49 22.77
N ALA A 367 10.52 4.21 22.48
CA ALA A 367 9.37 4.32 23.37
C ALA A 367 8.61 2.99 23.59
N SER A 368 8.74 2.04 22.67
CA SER A 368 8.09 0.72 22.71
C SER A 368 9.06 -0.43 23.03
N GLY A 369 10.34 -0.12 23.33
CA GLY A 369 11.39 -1.12 23.52
C GLY A 369 11.72 -1.92 22.25
N GLY A 370 11.32 -1.43 21.07
CA GLY A 370 11.54 -2.06 19.78
C GLY A 370 12.96 -1.84 19.24
N THR A 371 13.33 -2.61 18.22
CA THR A 371 14.64 -2.53 17.54
C THR A 371 14.43 -2.01 16.14
N VAL A 372 15.12 -0.94 15.71
CA VAL A 372 15.09 -0.50 14.31
C VAL A 372 16.44 -0.73 13.67
N ILE A 373 16.44 -1.33 12.49
CA ILE A 373 17.63 -1.43 11.64
C ILE A 373 17.34 -0.61 10.39
N ALA A 374 18.13 0.43 10.14
CA ALA A 374 18.04 1.24 8.93
C ALA A 374 19.25 0.97 8.05
N ALA A 375 19.05 0.66 6.78
CA ALA A 375 20.13 0.32 5.84
C ALA A 375 20.29 1.38 4.75
N VAL A 376 21.54 1.76 4.47
CA VAL A 376 21.92 2.81 3.52
C VAL A 376 23.18 2.38 2.75
N GLY A 377 23.25 2.73 1.46
CA GLY A 377 24.39 2.41 0.59
C GLY A 377 25.61 3.28 0.85
N HIS A 378 26.81 2.79 0.58
CA HIS A 378 27.96 3.69 0.54
C HIS A 378 27.84 4.60 -0.67
N GLY A 379 28.24 5.86 -0.50
CA GLY A 379 28.19 6.87 -1.57
C GLY A 379 26.80 7.33 -2.00
N THR A 380 25.69 6.74 -1.50
CA THR A 380 24.32 7.16 -1.89
C THR A 380 23.90 8.50 -1.28
N PHE A 381 24.60 8.95 -0.24
CA PHE A 381 24.41 10.24 0.41
C PHE A 381 25.74 10.98 0.58
N GLY A 382 25.70 12.30 0.49
CA GLY A 382 26.82 13.15 0.85
C GLY A 382 27.12 13.14 2.36
N PRO A 383 28.30 13.62 2.79
CA PRO A 383 28.76 13.51 4.17
C PRO A 383 27.84 14.21 5.18
N GLU A 384 27.31 15.40 4.83
CA GLU A 384 26.37 16.13 5.69
C GLU A 384 25.08 15.34 5.95
N ARG A 385 24.51 14.74 4.91
CA ARG A 385 23.30 13.92 5.00
C ARG A 385 23.54 12.66 5.82
N ILE A 386 24.69 12.00 5.63
CA ILE A 386 25.09 10.87 6.46
C ILE A 386 25.24 11.27 7.92
N ALA A 387 25.81 12.43 8.24
CA ALA A 387 25.95 12.90 9.61
C ALA A 387 24.58 13.06 10.31
N VAL A 388 23.58 13.58 9.61
CA VAL A 388 22.20 13.68 10.11
C VAL A 388 21.59 12.30 10.40
N LEU A 389 21.80 11.33 9.50
CA LEU A 389 21.32 9.95 9.72
C LEU A 389 22.04 9.28 10.89
N ARG A 390 23.36 9.44 11.01
CA ARG A 390 24.15 8.91 12.13
C ARG A 390 23.66 9.46 13.47
N GLY A 391 23.36 10.75 13.56
CA GLY A 391 22.82 11.37 14.76
C GLY A 391 21.41 10.89 15.15
N SER A 392 20.73 10.14 14.29
CA SER A 392 19.41 9.58 14.59
C SER A 392 19.45 8.19 15.24
N ALA A 393 20.54 7.43 15.05
CA ALA A 393 20.70 6.06 15.51
C ALA A 393 21.53 5.96 16.81
N ASP A 394 21.32 4.88 17.56
CA ASP A 394 22.09 4.57 18.78
C ASP A 394 23.45 3.95 18.43
N ARG A 395 23.49 3.15 17.35
CA ARG A 395 24.70 2.49 16.84
C ARG A 395 24.80 2.62 15.32
N VAL A 396 26.02 2.84 14.82
CA VAL A 396 26.33 2.87 13.40
C VAL A 396 27.26 1.71 13.08
N VAL A 397 26.91 0.92 12.06
CA VAL A 397 27.69 -0.23 11.58
C VAL A 397 28.15 0.08 10.17
N GLU A 398 29.46 0.18 9.98
CA GLU A 398 30.07 0.37 8.67
C GLU A 398 30.61 -0.97 8.17
N VAL A 399 30.03 -1.47 7.09
CA VAL A 399 30.48 -2.69 6.43
C VAL A 399 31.56 -2.31 5.42
N PRO A 400 32.77 -2.89 5.48
CA PRO A 400 33.81 -2.61 4.51
C PRO A 400 33.34 -2.84 3.07
N LEU A 401 33.88 -2.07 2.14
CA LEU A 401 33.73 -2.27 0.70
C LEU A 401 34.51 -3.52 0.28
N ASP A 402 34.01 -4.71 0.62
CA ASP A 402 34.63 -5.96 0.17
C ASP A 402 34.46 -6.12 -1.35
N SER A 403 35.48 -6.71 -1.97
CA SER A 403 35.67 -6.82 -3.42
C SER A 403 34.42 -7.22 -4.20
N ALA A 404 34.19 -6.54 -5.33
CA ALA A 404 33.01 -6.68 -6.18
C ALA A 404 32.56 -8.14 -6.34
N PRO A 405 31.27 -8.43 -6.10
CA PRO A 405 30.77 -9.79 -6.23
C PRO A 405 30.96 -10.30 -7.67
N VAL A 406 31.43 -11.54 -7.80
CA VAL A 406 31.54 -12.22 -9.10
C VAL A 406 30.14 -12.42 -9.66
N VAL A 407 29.88 -11.90 -10.87
CA VAL A 407 28.63 -12.14 -11.59
C VAL A 407 28.51 -13.64 -11.86
N THR A 408 27.51 -14.29 -11.26
CA THR A 408 27.16 -15.68 -11.56
C THR A 408 26.13 -15.70 -12.70
N ALA A 409 26.25 -16.67 -13.60
CA ALA A 409 25.38 -16.76 -14.78
C ALA A 409 23.88 -16.97 -14.45
N ASP A 410 23.58 -17.39 -13.22
CA ASP A 410 22.22 -17.61 -12.69
C ASP A 410 21.69 -16.45 -11.82
N ALA A 411 22.44 -15.35 -11.68
CA ALA A 411 21.96 -14.19 -10.93
C ALA A 411 20.71 -13.58 -11.60
N GLY A 412 19.71 -13.21 -10.79
CA GLY A 412 18.42 -12.69 -11.22
C GLY A 412 18.50 -11.40 -12.03
N SER A 413 18.20 -10.25 -11.41
CA SER A 413 18.35 -8.95 -12.07
C SER A 413 19.74 -8.37 -11.79
N VAL A 414 20.45 -7.90 -12.83
CA VAL A 414 21.85 -7.44 -12.73
C VAL A 414 22.06 -6.07 -13.42
N LEU A 415 22.87 -5.22 -12.79
CA LEU A 415 23.43 -4.02 -13.40
C LEU A 415 24.82 -4.34 -13.97
N LEU A 416 24.99 -4.18 -15.27
CA LEU A 416 26.23 -4.37 -16.00
C LEU A 416 26.93 -3.03 -16.21
N MET A 417 28.04 -2.85 -15.50
CA MET A 417 28.84 -1.63 -15.55
C MET A 417 29.86 -1.75 -16.68
N ALA A 418 29.53 -1.22 -17.86
CA ALA A 418 30.32 -1.37 -19.07
C ALA A 418 30.22 -0.14 -19.97
N SER A 419 31.29 0.15 -20.71
CA SER A 419 31.26 1.15 -21.78
C SER A 419 30.27 0.71 -22.87
N SER A 420 29.79 1.64 -23.70
CA SER A 420 28.94 1.27 -24.83
C SER A 420 29.64 0.25 -25.74
N GLN A 421 30.96 0.39 -25.94
CA GLN A 421 31.78 -0.53 -26.77
C GLN A 421 31.78 -1.95 -26.22
N ASP A 422 31.89 -2.10 -24.91
CA ASP A 422 31.96 -3.40 -24.22
C ASP A 422 30.58 -3.99 -23.90
N ALA A 423 29.51 -3.22 -24.09
CA ALA A 423 28.14 -3.63 -23.79
C ALA A 423 27.74 -5.00 -24.35
N PRO A 424 28.06 -5.36 -25.61
CA PRO A 424 27.70 -6.68 -26.15
C PRO A 424 28.44 -7.83 -25.45
N ALA A 425 29.72 -7.62 -25.13
CA ALA A 425 30.54 -8.61 -24.44
C ALA A 425 30.08 -8.79 -22.99
N ALA A 426 29.76 -7.69 -22.31
CA ALA A 426 29.19 -7.72 -20.96
C ALA A 426 27.82 -8.42 -20.92
N LEU A 427 26.97 -8.15 -21.91
CA LEU A 427 25.67 -8.80 -22.04
C LEU A 427 25.82 -10.30 -22.29
N ALA A 428 26.71 -10.71 -23.19
CA ALA A 428 26.99 -12.12 -23.45
C ALA A 428 27.55 -12.84 -22.21
N ALA A 429 28.46 -12.20 -21.46
CA ALA A 429 29.04 -12.74 -20.24
C ALA A 429 27.99 -12.98 -19.13
N SER A 430 26.91 -12.20 -19.12
CA SER A 430 25.79 -12.38 -18.19
C SER A 430 24.85 -13.55 -18.55
N GLY A 431 25.16 -14.31 -19.61
CA GLY A 431 24.37 -15.46 -20.06
C GLY A 431 23.13 -15.11 -20.90
N ALA A 432 22.84 -13.83 -21.11
CA ALA A 432 21.73 -13.39 -21.96
C ALA A 432 22.00 -13.66 -23.44
N ARG A 433 21.08 -14.36 -24.11
CA ARG A 433 21.22 -14.75 -25.54
C ARG A 433 20.08 -14.30 -26.44
N GLY A 434 18.99 -13.79 -25.86
CA GLY A 434 17.83 -13.30 -26.58
C GLY A 434 16.72 -12.87 -25.64
N GLY A 435 15.76 -12.13 -26.16
CA GLY A 435 14.71 -11.51 -25.36
C GLY A 435 14.34 -10.13 -25.89
N LEU A 436 13.96 -9.22 -24.99
CA LEU A 436 13.63 -7.84 -25.34
C LEU A 436 14.84 -6.92 -25.12
N LEU A 437 15.16 -6.10 -26.12
CA LEU A 437 16.21 -5.08 -26.04
C LEU A 437 15.62 -3.68 -26.21
N LEU A 438 15.56 -2.91 -25.12
CA LEU A 438 15.25 -1.49 -25.13
C LEU A 438 16.54 -0.68 -25.24
N THR A 439 16.67 0.10 -26.31
CA THR A 439 17.89 0.89 -26.58
C THR A 439 17.58 2.14 -27.41
N THR A 440 18.43 3.15 -27.33
CA THR A 440 18.39 4.34 -28.21
C THR A 440 19.00 4.07 -29.60
N GLU A 441 19.63 2.91 -29.79
CA GLU A 441 20.17 2.50 -31.10
C GLU A 441 19.07 2.03 -32.07
N HIS A 442 19.20 2.41 -33.35
CA HIS A 442 18.29 1.94 -34.40
C HIS A 442 18.31 0.40 -34.50
N PRO A 443 17.17 -0.28 -34.72
CA PRO A 443 17.08 -1.75 -34.68
C PRO A 443 18.10 -2.48 -35.57
N THR A 444 18.36 -1.99 -36.78
CA THR A 444 19.37 -2.58 -37.68
C THR A 444 20.78 -2.55 -37.07
N LYS A 445 21.14 -1.46 -36.38
CA LYS A 445 22.44 -1.34 -35.70
C LYS A 445 22.47 -2.20 -34.44
N ALA A 446 21.40 -2.15 -33.65
CA ALA A 446 21.27 -2.96 -32.44
C ALA A 446 21.39 -4.46 -32.73
N ARG A 447 20.73 -4.97 -33.78
CA ARG A 447 20.85 -6.38 -34.19
C ARG A 447 22.24 -6.74 -34.68
N SER A 448 22.90 -5.86 -35.43
CA SER A 448 24.31 -6.07 -35.82
C SER A 448 25.25 -6.11 -34.61
N ARG A 449 24.92 -5.35 -33.55
CA ARG A 449 25.77 -5.19 -32.36
C ARG A 449 25.54 -6.27 -31.29
N TYR A 450 24.28 -6.61 -31.01
CA TYR A 450 23.88 -7.54 -29.94
C TYR A 450 23.41 -8.91 -30.45
N GLY A 451 23.23 -9.06 -31.76
CA GLY A 451 22.74 -10.27 -32.43
C GLY A 451 21.26 -10.21 -32.84
N GLU A 452 20.85 -11.12 -33.71
CA GLU A 452 19.49 -11.21 -34.26
C GLU A 452 18.45 -11.79 -33.27
N GLY A 453 18.89 -12.36 -32.14
CA GLY A 453 18.02 -12.99 -31.13
C GLY A 453 17.20 -12.02 -30.27
N TRP A 454 17.25 -10.71 -30.55
CA TRP A 454 16.64 -9.66 -29.75
C TRP A 454 15.45 -9.01 -30.45
N GLU A 455 14.32 -8.94 -29.76
CA GLU A 455 13.22 -8.05 -30.13
C GLU A 455 13.59 -6.63 -29.70
N VAL A 456 13.90 -5.77 -30.67
CA VAL A 456 14.40 -4.41 -30.40
C VAL A 456 13.27 -3.41 -30.33
N ILE A 457 13.19 -2.68 -29.22
CA ILE A 457 12.39 -1.47 -29.07
C ILE A 457 13.32 -0.27 -29.16
N TRP A 458 13.07 0.57 -30.16
CA TRP A 458 13.89 1.74 -30.40
C TRP A 458 13.36 2.97 -29.65
N ALA A 459 14.13 3.47 -28.69
CA ALA A 459 13.84 4.70 -27.97
C ALA A 459 14.24 5.92 -28.81
N THR A 460 13.28 6.57 -29.45
CA THR A 460 13.51 7.69 -30.38
C THR A 460 12.28 8.57 -30.57
N ASP A 461 12.52 9.85 -30.84
CA ASP A 461 11.48 10.79 -31.29
C ASP A 461 11.20 10.65 -32.80
N VAL A 462 12.08 9.96 -33.53
CA VAL A 462 11.94 9.78 -34.98
C VAL A 462 10.80 8.82 -35.29
N LYS A 463 9.87 9.26 -36.14
CA LYS A 463 8.76 8.42 -36.62
C LYS A 463 9.27 7.55 -37.77
N ALA A 464 9.40 6.24 -37.52
CA ALA A 464 9.71 5.23 -38.53
C ALA A 464 8.53 4.23 -38.66
N PRO A 465 7.87 4.13 -39.81
CA PRO A 465 6.78 3.18 -40.02
C PRO A 465 7.25 1.73 -39.85
N GLY A 466 6.48 0.90 -39.14
CA GLY A 466 6.74 -0.53 -38.99
C GLY A 466 7.84 -0.91 -37.99
N VAL A 467 8.45 0.05 -37.29
CA VAL A 467 9.47 -0.20 -36.27
C VAL A 467 8.90 -0.02 -34.87
N PRO A 468 9.00 -1.02 -33.97
CA PRO A 468 8.65 -0.87 -32.56
C PRO A 468 9.47 0.26 -31.92
N ARG A 469 8.79 1.25 -31.34
CA ARG A 469 9.43 2.44 -30.78
C ARG A 469 8.76 2.93 -29.51
N VAL A 470 9.52 3.67 -28.72
CA VAL A 470 9.05 4.42 -27.55
C VAL A 470 9.71 5.80 -27.54
N GLN A 471 9.06 6.80 -26.94
CA GLN A 471 9.68 8.10 -26.73
C GLN A 471 10.76 8.02 -25.64
N PRO A 472 11.96 8.60 -25.83
CA PRO A 472 13.05 8.55 -24.84
C PRO A 472 12.67 9.15 -23.47
N ASN A 473 11.79 10.15 -23.45
CA ASN A 473 11.33 10.84 -22.23
C ASN A 473 10.09 10.19 -21.58
N ALA A 474 9.54 9.12 -22.17
CA ALA A 474 8.32 8.45 -21.74
C ALA A 474 8.60 7.11 -21.04
N LEU A 475 9.58 7.11 -20.12
CA LEU A 475 10.03 5.90 -19.42
C LEU A 475 8.93 5.26 -18.57
N ASP A 476 8.16 6.08 -17.88
CA ASP A 476 7.07 5.71 -16.97
C ASP A 476 5.82 5.16 -17.69
N THR A 477 5.67 5.47 -18.97
CA THR A 477 4.49 5.13 -19.75
C THR A 477 4.82 4.17 -20.90
N GLU A 478 5.47 4.64 -21.96
CA GLU A 478 5.72 3.85 -23.17
C GLU A 478 6.75 2.74 -22.93
N SER A 479 7.93 3.07 -22.38
CA SER A 479 8.98 2.07 -22.13
C SER A 479 8.54 1.03 -21.11
N ARG A 480 7.96 1.47 -19.99
CA ARG A 480 7.38 0.58 -18.98
C ARG A 480 6.33 -0.34 -19.57
N ARG A 481 5.38 0.18 -20.36
CA ARG A 481 4.34 -0.63 -21.01
C ARG A 481 4.92 -1.67 -21.95
N ALA A 482 5.96 -1.33 -22.70
CA ALA A 482 6.60 -2.26 -23.61
C ALA A 482 7.30 -3.42 -22.87
N LEU A 483 8.00 -3.12 -21.77
CA LEU A 483 8.56 -4.14 -20.87
C LEU A 483 7.47 -5.06 -20.30
N VAL A 484 6.36 -4.49 -19.79
CA VAL A 484 5.24 -5.25 -19.22
C VAL A 484 4.64 -6.20 -20.27
N ASN A 485 4.31 -5.69 -21.45
CA ASN A 485 3.66 -6.48 -22.51
C ASN A 485 4.52 -7.69 -22.90
N TYR A 486 5.83 -7.49 -23.05
CA TYR A 486 6.74 -8.58 -23.41
C TYR A 486 6.92 -9.58 -22.27
N ALA A 487 7.11 -9.10 -21.04
CA ALA A 487 7.33 -9.95 -19.86
C ALA A 487 6.12 -10.85 -19.56
N VAL A 488 4.90 -10.35 -19.77
CA VAL A 488 3.67 -11.14 -19.62
C VAL A 488 3.58 -12.24 -20.70
N ALA A 489 4.00 -11.94 -21.92
CA ALA A 489 3.98 -12.90 -23.03
C ALA A 489 5.10 -13.96 -22.93
N HIS A 490 6.25 -13.62 -22.35
CA HIS A 490 7.45 -14.45 -22.36
C HIS A 490 8.05 -14.61 -20.95
N ARG A 491 7.46 -15.48 -20.12
CA ARG A 491 8.02 -15.79 -18.78
C ARG A 491 9.42 -16.41 -18.89
N GLY A 492 10.33 -15.99 -18.01
CA GLY A 492 11.71 -16.48 -18.01
C GLY A 492 12.63 -15.85 -19.06
N ALA A 493 12.14 -14.92 -19.86
CA ALA A 493 12.93 -14.21 -20.87
C ALA A 493 13.87 -13.18 -20.24
N ASP A 494 14.88 -12.78 -21.01
CA ASP A 494 15.77 -11.68 -20.63
C ASP A 494 15.20 -10.34 -21.10
N LEU A 495 15.10 -9.39 -20.18
CA LEU A 495 14.74 -8.00 -20.47
C LEU A 495 16.02 -7.18 -20.38
N VAL A 496 16.36 -6.45 -21.44
CA VAL A 496 17.60 -5.67 -21.50
C VAL A 496 17.30 -4.20 -21.72
N VAL A 497 17.86 -3.35 -20.87
CA VAL A 497 17.92 -1.90 -21.08
C VAL A 497 19.38 -1.55 -21.36
N ALA A 498 19.70 -1.25 -22.61
CA ALA A 498 21.06 -0.97 -23.04
C ALA A 498 21.31 0.54 -23.18
N GLY A 499 22.36 1.02 -22.51
CA GLY A 499 22.77 2.42 -22.52
C GLY A 499 21.86 3.29 -21.65
N LEU A 500 21.69 2.93 -20.37
CA LEU A 500 20.86 3.69 -19.44
C LEU A 500 21.26 5.18 -19.38
N GLU A 501 22.55 5.48 -19.52
CA GLU A 501 23.08 6.84 -19.57
C GLU A 501 22.51 7.68 -20.72
N GLN A 502 22.11 7.05 -21.83
CA GLN A 502 21.50 7.76 -22.95
C GLN A 502 20.07 8.21 -22.62
N PHE A 503 19.35 7.45 -21.79
CA PHE A 503 18.03 7.84 -21.30
C PHE A 503 18.12 9.01 -20.30
N ALA A 504 19.22 9.11 -19.55
CA ALA A 504 19.48 10.23 -18.64
C ALA A 504 19.66 11.58 -19.35
N LEU A 505 19.91 11.59 -20.67
CA LEU A 505 19.91 12.82 -21.47
C LEU A 505 18.52 13.45 -21.61
N PHE A 506 17.45 12.65 -21.48
CA PHE A 506 16.06 13.08 -21.68
C PHE A 506 15.23 13.06 -20.41
N ASN A 507 15.76 12.50 -19.32
CA ASN A 507 15.04 12.28 -18.08
C ASN A 507 15.91 12.67 -16.88
N ASP A 508 15.28 13.27 -15.87
CA ASP A 508 15.96 13.46 -14.58
C ASP A 508 16.28 12.11 -13.92
N PHE A 509 17.25 12.13 -12.99
CA PHE A 509 17.66 10.92 -12.28
C PHE A 509 16.51 10.26 -11.51
N ARG A 510 15.58 11.06 -10.98
CA ARG A 510 14.40 10.56 -10.26
C ARG A 510 13.56 9.63 -11.14
N LYS A 511 13.28 10.03 -12.38
CA LYS A 511 12.56 9.22 -13.38
C LYS A 511 13.35 7.98 -13.79
N ILE A 512 14.66 8.12 -13.98
CA ILE A 512 15.54 6.98 -14.31
C ILE A 512 15.52 5.93 -13.18
N LEU A 513 15.69 6.37 -11.93
CA LEU A 513 15.69 5.51 -10.76
C LEU A 513 14.33 4.83 -10.56
N ALA A 514 13.23 5.56 -10.73
CA ALA A 514 11.88 5.00 -10.66
C ALA A 514 11.63 3.96 -11.76
N PHE A 515 12.05 4.23 -12.99
CA PHE A 515 11.94 3.31 -14.11
C PHE A 515 12.75 2.03 -13.90
N VAL A 516 14.01 2.14 -13.49
CA VAL A 516 14.86 0.97 -13.20
C VAL A 516 14.24 0.12 -12.10
N LYS A 517 13.72 0.75 -11.05
CA LYS A 517 13.02 0.04 -9.97
C LYS A 517 11.78 -0.69 -10.47
N ASP A 518 10.93 -0.02 -11.25
CA ASP A 518 9.75 -0.63 -11.84
C ASP A 518 10.13 -1.81 -12.74
N ALA A 519 11.19 -1.69 -13.54
CA ALA A 519 11.67 -2.77 -14.40
C ALA A 519 12.13 -3.99 -13.59
N VAL A 520 12.84 -3.78 -12.48
CA VAL A 520 13.26 -4.88 -11.56
C VAL A 520 12.04 -5.59 -10.98
N ASP A 521 11.06 -4.81 -10.49
CA ASP A 521 9.84 -5.36 -9.91
C ASP A 521 9.03 -6.17 -10.92
N LEU A 522 8.85 -5.60 -12.12
CA LEU A 522 8.13 -6.24 -13.21
C LEU A 522 8.82 -7.53 -13.67
N ALA A 523 10.15 -7.52 -13.79
CA ALA A 523 10.91 -8.71 -14.13
C ALA A 523 10.72 -9.80 -13.05
N SER A 524 10.83 -9.43 -11.77
CA SER A 524 10.59 -10.36 -10.66
C SER A 524 9.17 -10.93 -10.66
N LEU A 525 8.14 -10.12 -10.94
CA LEU A 525 6.75 -10.56 -10.96
C LEU A 525 6.45 -11.51 -12.13
N ALA A 526 7.10 -11.29 -13.28
CA ALA A 526 6.96 -12.13 -14.47
C ALA A 526 7.88 -13.36 -14.47
N GLY A 527 8.81 -13.45 -13.51
CA GLY A 527 9.87 -14.47 -13.51
C GLY A 527 10.90 -14.28 -14.62
N CYS A 528 11.07 -13.06 -15.12
CA CYS A 528 12.05 -12.67 -16.12
C CYS A 528 13.36 -12.21 -15.46
N ARG A 529 14.45 -12.12 -16.23
CA ARG A 529 15.75 -11.60 -15.76
C ARG A 529 16.03 -10.24 -16.39
N LEU A 530 16.14 -9.19 -15.57
CA LEU A 530 16.48 -7.86 -16.06
C LEU A 530 18.00 -7.66 -16.10
N ARG A 531 18.50 -7.14 -17.21
CA ARG A 531 19.88 -6.66 -17.34
C ARG A 531 19.88 -5.22 -17.78
N VAL A 532 20.52 -4.37 -16.99
CA VAL A 532 20.67 -2.96 -17.34
C VAL A 532 22.15 -2.69 -17.60
N ILE A 533 22.46 -2.06 -18.72
CA ILE A 533 23.82 -1.68 -19.07
C ILE A 533 23.98 -0.18 -18.83
N LEU A 534 24.98 0.18 -18.04
CA LEU A 534 25.30 1.55 -17.69
C LEU A 534 26.80 1.79 -17.81
N ASN A 535 27.19 2.88 -18.46
CA ASN A 535 28.55 3.38 -18.33
C ASN A 535 28.72 4.11 -16.99
N PRO A 536 29.51 3.61 -16.03
CA PRO A 536 29.69 4.24 -14.71
C PRO A 536 30.23 5.67 -14.78
N GLU A 537 31.01 5.99 -15.81
CA GLU A 537 31.62 7.32 -15.97
C GLU A 537 30.63 8.37 -16.49
N ALA A 538 29.46 7.95 -16.97
CA ALA A 538 28.47 8.82 -17.59
C ALA A 538 27.47 9.43 -16.59
N LEU A 539 27.47 8.97 -15.34
CA LEU A 539 26.60 9.48 -14.27
C LEU A 539 27.40 9.84 -13.02
N PRO A 540 26.90 10.76 -12.17
CA PRO A 540 27.51 11.04 -10.88
C PRO A 540 27.68 9.77 -10.03
N PRO A 541 28.80 9.59 -9.29
CA PRO A 541 29.05 8.39 -8.50
C PRO A 541 27.94 8.03 -7.50
N ARG A 542 27.28 9.05 -6.93
CA ARG A 542 26.12 8.89 -6.05
C ARG A 542 24.95 8.21 -6.76
N GLU A 543 24.64 8.65 -7.96
CA GLU A 543 23.53 8.13 -8.77
C GLU A 543 23.80 6.68 -9.18
N VAL A 544 25.04 6.40 -9.58
CA VAL A 544 25.52 5.05 -9.87
C VAL A 544 25.37 4.13 -8.66
N ALA A 545 25.78 4.57 -7.45
CA ALA A 545 25.64 3.78 -6.23
C ALA A 545 24.17 3.47 -5.90
N MET A 546 23.27 4.45 -6.07
CA MET A 546 21.83 4.27 -5.85
C MET A 546 21.20 3.28 -6.82
N LEU A 547 21.60 3.33 -8.10
CA LEU A 547 21.18 2.37 -9.12
C LEU A 547 21.72 0.98 -8.84
N ALA A 548 23.02 0.86 -8.54
CA ALA A 548 23.69 -0.41 -8.26
C ALA A 548 23.03 -1.15 -7.09
N ARG A 549 22.65 -0.41 -6.04
CA ARG A 549 21.92 -0.98 -4.89
C ARG A 549 20.55 -1.55 -5.27
N ARG A 550 19.91 -1.16 -6.39
CA ARG A 550 18.58 -1.72 -6.78
C ARG A 550 18.64 -3.18 -7.25
N PHE A 551 19.83 -3.67 -7.61
CA PHE A 551 20.01 -5.00 -8.16
C PHE A 551 20.51 -5.98 -7.10
N ASP A 552 20.26 -7.27 -7.33
CA ASP A 552 20.64 -8.32 -6.38
C ASP A 552 22.16 -8.43 -6.24
N MET A 553 22.88 -8.16 -7.33
CA MET A 553 24.33 -8.09 -7.43
C MET A 553 24.69 -6.82 -8.22
N PRO A 554 25.36 -5.83 -7.62
CA PRO A 554 26.02 -4.81 -8.41
C PRO A 554 27.13 -5.52 -9.20
N GLY A 555 26.95 -5.67 -10.51
CA GLY A 555 27.99 -6.23 -11.34
C GLY A 555 29.21 -5.32 -11.20
N GLY A 556 30.30 -5.85 -10.63
CA GLY A 556 31.59 -5.19 -10.78
C GLY A 556 31.81 -4.92 -12.26
N ALA A 557 32.52 -3.83 -12.58
CA ALA A 557 33.02 -3.61 -13.92
C ALA A 557 33.58 -4.95 -14.40
N ILE A 558 32.98 -5.54 -15.43
CA ILE A 558 33.59 -6.70 -16.07
C ILE A 558 34.86 -6.09 -16.65
N ALA A 559 35.97 -6.26 -15.94
CA ALA A 559 37.29 -6.01 -16.46
C ALA A 559 37.51 -7.06 -17.55
N LEU A 560 36.83 -6.87 -18.69
CA LEU A 560 37.32 -7.31 -19.97
C LEU A 560 38.70 -6.68 -20.02
N ARG A 561 39.71 -7.51 -19.76
CA ARG A 561 41.12 -7.11 -19.80
C ARG A 561 41.25 -6.23 -21.03
N SER A 562 41.56 -4.96 -20.78
CA SER A 562 41.87 -4.03 -21.84
C SER A 562 42.83 -4.75 -22.78
N SER A 563 42.43 -4.87 -24.04
CA SER A 563 43.43 -5.05 -25.09
C SER A 563 44.50 -3.98 -24.82
N PRO A 564 45.80 -4.33 -24.81
CA PRO A 564 46.82 -3.43 -24.30
C PRO A 564 46.65 -2.06 -24.97
N LEU A 565 46.63 -1.02 -24.13
CA LEU A 565 46.69 0.38 -24.51
C LEU A 565 47.52 0.51 -25.78
N SER A 566 46.86 0.73 -26.92
CA SER A 566 47.54 1.30 -28.07
C SER A 566 47.98 2.68 -27.62
N GLY A 567 49.24 2.77 -27.17
CA GLY A 567 49.88 4.02 -26.83
C GLY A 567 49.79 5.00 -28.00
N PRO A 568 49.99 6.31 -27.77
CA PRO A 568 49.96 7.28 -28.84
C PRO A 568 50.98 6.88 -29.90
N THR A 569 50.48 6.53 -31.09
CA THR A 569 51.32 6.33 -32.28
C THR A 569 51.87 7.69 -32.69
N THR A 570 52.92 8.12 -32.01
CA THR A 570 53.77 9.23 -32.43
C THR A 570 54.72 8.69 -33.50
N ALA A 571 54.25 8.60 -34.74
CA ALA A 571 55.07 8.64 -35.96
C ALA A 571 54.15 8.53 -37.19
N ALA A 572 53.83 9.69 -37.78
CA ALA A 572 53.36 9.74 -39.15
C ALA A 572 54.49 9.25 -40.08
N PRO A 573 54.25 8.28 -40.99
CA PRO A 573 55.14 8.07 -42.12
C PRO A 573 54.92 9.22 -43.09
N GLY A 574 56.00 9.94 -43.37
CA GLY A 574 55.99 11.15 -44.20
C GLY A 574 55.35 10.93 -45.56
N ASN A 575 54.30 11.70 -45.83
CA ASN A 575 53.85 11.96 -47.18
C ASN A 575 54.45 13.30 -47.61
N ARG A 576 55.69 13.26 -48.12
CA ARG A 576 56.32 14.40 -48.78
C ARG A 576 55.63 14.59 -50.14
N THR A 577 54.74 15.57 -50.21
CA THR A 577 54.38 16.21 -51.47
C THR A 577 55.58 17.03 -51.95
N PRO A 578 56.11 16.81 -53.17
CA PRO A 578 57.14 17.68 -53.71
C PRO A 578 56.50 18.97 -54.22
N TYR A 579 56.76 20.06 -53.51
CA TYR A 579 56.49 21.43 -53.95
C TYR A 579 57.44 21.76 -55.12
N ARG A 580 56.87 21.91 -56.33
CA ARG A 580 57.57 22.51 -57.48
C ARG A 580 57.55 24.04 -57.29
N GLY A 581 58.71 24.62 -56.99
CA GLY A 581 58.90 26.07 -57.11
C GLY A 581 58.90 26.51 -58.58
N PRO A 582 58.59 27.80 -58.87
CA PRO A 582 58.60 28.31 -60.23
C PRO A 582 60.04 28.52 -60.72
N ALA A 583 60.23 28.31 -62.02
CA ALA A 583 61.51 28.44 -62.71
C ALA A 583 61.90 29.90 -62.96
N SER A 584 63.12 30.25 -62.55
CA SER A 584 63.99 31.29 -63.13
C SER A 584 65.35 31.21 -62.48
#